data_AF-A0A967CZB6-F1
#
_entry.id   AF-A0A967CZB6-F1
#
_cell.length_a   1.000
_cell.length_b   1.000
_cell.length_c   1.000
_cell.angle_alpha   90.00
_cell.angle_beta   90.00
_cell.angle_gamma   90.00
#
_symmetry.space_group_name_H-M   'P 1'
#
loop_
_entity.id
_entity.type
_entity.pdbx_description
1 polymer ?
#
loop_
_entity_poly.entity_id
_entity_poly.type
_entity_poly.pdbx_seq_one_letter_code
_entity_poly.pdbx_strand_id
1 'polypeptide(L)'
;MATVTPPPASAPTRDRIDTADPPASDAKKRFLSDAAAHVRDLGHRLFVRKALGGYYVNRDAYKARYRDWEHARDAASLAKWSAVNRLHELLPQFVANFEAGGGQVHWARDAAEAREIILRLVREAEAKAIVKSKCMTSEEIHLNAALEAEGFGVVESDLGEFIQQLRGEPPYHFVFPCMHVRRDEI
;
A
#
# COMPACT_ATOMS: atom_id res chain seq x y z
N MET A 1 0.97 47.04 24.73
CA MET A 1 1.90 46.53 23.71
C MET A 1 2.87 45.56 24.39
N ALA A 2 2.52 44.28 24.43
CA ALA A 2 3.37 43.24 25.01
C ALA A 2 4.04 42.49 23.84
N THR A 3 5.34 42.67 23.74
CA THR A 3 6.21 42.01 22.76
C THR A 3 6.37 40.54 23.13
N VAL A 4 5.82 39.64 22.31
CA VAL A 4 6.06 38.21 22.39
C VAL A 4 7.40 37.92 21.70
N THR A 5 8.41 37.60 22.50
CA THR A 5 9.71 37.10 22.01
C THR A 5 9.52 35.66 21.52
N PRO A 6 9.96 35.31 20.28
CA PRO A 6 9.89 33.93 19.81
C PRO A 6 10.89 33.05 20.57
N PRO A 7 10.58 31.77 20.83
CA PRO A 7 11.50 30.84 21.49
C PRO A 7 12.71 30.56 20.58
N PRO A 8 13.89 30.25 21.17
CA PRO A 8 15.10 29.97 20.40
C PRO A 8 14.92 28.71 19.54
N ALA A 9 15.41 28.78 18.31
CA ALA A 9 15.46 27.64 17.40
C ALA A 9 16.46 26.60 17.91
N SER A 10 16.00 25.66 18.73
CA SER A 10 16.68 24.37 18.83
C SER A 10 16.34 23.58 17.58
N ALA A 11 17.36 23.32 16.75
CA ALA A 11 17.25 22.31 15.70
C ALA A 11 16.71 21.02 16.35
N PRO A 12 15.77 20.30 15.72
CA PRO A 12 15.47 18.96 16.18
C PRO A 12 16.76 18.16 15.99
N THR A 13 17.47 17.91 17.09
CA THR A 13 18.33 16.75 17.19
C THR A 13 17.44 15.60 16.79
N ARG A 14 17.67 15.05 15.59
CA ARG A 14 17.22 13.70 15.29
C ARG A 14 17.77 12.88 16.44
N ASP A 15 16.91 12.55 17.40
CA ASP A 15 17.18 11.45 18.31
C ASP A 15 17.52 10.29 17.38
N ARG A 16 18.82 10.01 17.26
CA ARG A 16 19.28 8.76 16.71
C ARG A 16 18.56 7.76 17.58
N ILE A 17 17.62 7.05 16.98
CA ILE A 17 17.10 5.83 17.53
C ILE A 17 18.36 5.02 17.86
N ASP A 18 18.69 4.97 19.14
CA ASP A 18 19.76 4.15 19.68
C ASP A 18 19.22 2.73 19.66
N THR A 19 19.10 2.17 18.45
CA THR A 19 18.97 0.74 18.25
C THR A 19 20.34 0.29 17.82
N ALA A 20 21.12 -0.19 18.78
CA ALA A 20 21.96 -1.34 18.51
C ALA A 20 21.15 -2.29 17.62
N ASP A 21 21.66 -2.60 16.41
CA ASP A 21 21.01 -3.57 15.53
C ASP A 21 20.67 -4.80 16.38
N PRO A 22 19.39 -5.23 16.44
CA PRO A 22 19.03 -6.38 17.23
C PRO A 22 19.84 -7.59 16.72
N PRO A 23 20.30 -8.47 17.62
CA PRO A 23 21.06 -9.65 17.22
C PRO A 23 20.27 -10.42 16.17
N ALA A 24 20.93 -10.81 15.07
CA ALA A 24 20.33 -11.46 13.90
C ALA A 24 19.15 -12.38 14.29
N SER A 25 17.94 -11.82 14.19
CA SER A 25 16.74 -12.47 14.69
C SER A 25 16.48 -13.74 13.90
N ASP A 26 15.66 -14.65 14.44
CA ASP A 26 15.21 -15.83 13.72
C ASP A 26 14.58 -15.48 12.37
N ALA A 27 14.06 -14.25 12.20
CA ALA A 27 13.61 -13.73 10.91
C ALA A 27 14.75 -13.58 9.89
N LYS A 28 15.93 -13.10 10.28
CA LYS A 28 17.10 -13.04 9.38
C LYS A 28 17.54 -14.43 8.96
N LYS A 29 17.62 -15.37 9.91
CA LYS A 29 18.00 -16.76 9.63
C LYS A 29 17.00 -17.42 8.68
N ARG A 30 15.70 -17.28 8.96
CA ARG A 30 14.61 -17.76 8.11
C ARG A 30 14.68 -17.15 6.72
N PHE A 31 14.79 -15.82 6.61
CA PHE A 31 14.90 -15.12 5.32
C PHE A 31 16.06 -15.67 4.48
N LEU A 32 17.26 -15.82 5.07
CA LEU A 32 18.41 -16.34 4.34
C LEU A 32 18.23 -17.80 3.90
N SER A 33 17.59 -18.63 4.74
CA SER A 33 17.25 -20.01 4.40
C SER A 33 16.26 -20.08 3.23
N ASP A 34 15.14 -19.37 3.35
CA ASP A 34 14.08 -19.35 2.35
C ASP A 34 14.60 -18.77 1.02
N ALA A 35 15.36 -17.67 1.08
CA ALA A 35 15.99 -17.08 -0.10
C ALA A 35 16.95 -18.06 -0.79
N ALA A 36 17.79 -18.77 -0.03
CA ALA A 36 18.71 -19.75 -0.61
C ALA A 36 17.97 -20.91 -1.30
N ALA A 37 16.83 -21.33 -0.78
CA ALA A 37 15.97 -22.32 -1.41
C ALA A 37 15.33 -21.76 -2.70
N HIS A 38 14.62 -20.64 -2.61
CA HIS A 38 13.84 -20.09 -3.72
C HIS A 38 14.69 -19.53 -4.87
N VAL A 39 15.87 -18.98 -4.60
CA VAL A 39 16.78 -18.50 -5.67
C VAL A 39 17.26 -19.64 -6.58
N ARG A 40 17.31 -20.88 -6.07
CA ARG A 40 17.68 -22.07 -6.84
C ARG A 40 16.51 -22.70 -7.60
N ASP A 41 15.28 -22.25 -7.36
CA ASP A 41 14.11 -22.71 -8.11
C ASP A 41 14.09 -22.07 -9.50
N LEU A 42 14.70 -22.77 -10.46
CA LEU A 42 14.77 -22.33 -11.85
C LEU A 42 13.38 -22.31 -12.50
N GLY A 43 12.50 -23.24 -12.16
CA GLY A 43 11.16 -23.33 -12.73
C GLY A 43 10.32 -22.12 -12.36
N HIS A 44 10.32 -21.77 -11.08
CA HIS A 44 9.66 -20.57 -10.55
C HIS A 44 10.21 -19.28 -11.16
N ARG A 45 11.54 -19.15 -11.21
CA ARG A 45 12.20 -17.96 -11.79
C ARG A 45 11.86 -17.75 -13.26
N LEU A 46 11.86 -18.83 -14.05
CA LEU A 46 11.49 -18.77 -15.46
C LEU A 46 10.02 -18.40 -15.63
N PHE A 47 9.14 -18.93 -14.78
CA PHE A 47 7.72 -18.59 -14.79
C PHE A 47 7.48 -17.12 -14.47
N VAL A 48 8.01 -16.63 -13.35
CA VAL A 48 7.90 -15.21 -12.94
C VAL A 48 8.42 -14.27 -14.03
N ARG A 49 9.57 -14.60 -14.64
CA ARG A 49 10.11 -13.82 -15.77
C ARG A 49 9.18 -13.82 -16.98
N LYS A 50 8.58 -14.97 -17.31
CA LYS A 50 7.61 -15.08 -18.41
C LYS A 50 6.34 -14.28 -18.10
N ALA A 51 5.81 -14.36 -16.88
CA ALA A 51 4.64 -13.62 -16.44
C ALA A 51 4.82 -12.11 -16.58
N LEU A 52 6.02 -11.58 -16.25
CA LEU A 52 6.34 -10.17 -16.42
C LEU A 52 6.61 -9.73 -17.86
N GLY A 53 6.80 -10.67 -18.80
CA GLY A 53 7.18 -10.37 -20.19
C GLY A 53 6.19 -9.44 -20.87
N GLY A 54 4.89 -9.72 -20.78
CA GLY A 54 3.84 -8.87 -21.36
C GLY A 54 3.79 -7.46 -20.75
N TYR A 55 4.03 -7.36 -19.43
CA TYR A 55 4.13 -6.06 -18.77
C TYR A 55 5.30 -5.25 -19.30
N TYR A 56 6.47 -5.84 -19.50
CA TYR A 56 7.63 -5.12 -20.04
C TYR A 56 7.40 -4.59 -21.46
N VAL A 57 6.76 -5.38 -22.33
CA VAL A 57 6.38 -4.94 -23.67
C VAL A 57 5.46 -3.71 -23.60
N ASN A 58 4.39 -3.79 -22.80
CA ASN A 58 3.46 -2.68 -22.64
C ASN A 58 4.15 -1.45 -22.03
N ARG A 59 4.92 -1.65 -20.96
CA ARG A 59 5.70 -0.59 -20.30
C ARG A 59 6.56 0.14 -21.32
N ASP A 60 7.31 -0.59 -22.14
CA ASP A 60 8.24 0.02 -23.10
C ASP A 60 7.48 0.72 -24.25
N ALA A 61 6.33 0.21 -24.66
CA ALA A 61 5.43 0.91 -25.58
C ALA A 61 4.88 2.22 -24.99
N TYR A 62 4.52 2.25 -23.70
CA TYR A 62 4.10 3.48 -23.02
C TYR A 62 5.25 4.47 -22.87
N LYS A 63 6.45 4.00 -22.51
CA LYS A 63 7.65 4.84 -22.43
C LYS A 63 7.94 5.53 -23.75
N ALA A 64 7.81 4.81 -24.87
CA ALA A 64 8.04 5.34 -26.22
C ALA A 64 7.04 6.45 -26.63
N ARG A 65 5.92 6.64 -25.92
CA ARG A 65 4.98 7.74 -26.17
C ARG A 65 5.52 9.09 -25.68
N TYR A 66 6.53 9.09 -24.81
CA TYR A 66 7.15 10.30 -24.30
C TYR A 66 8.29 10.72 -25.21
N ARG A 67 8.38 12.02 -25.52
CA ARG A 67 9.53 12.59 -26.21
C ARG A 67 10.81 12.44 -25.38
N ASP A 68 10.70 12.66 -24.08
CA ASP A 68 11.77 12.46 -23.10
C ASP A 68 11.18 11.72 -21.89
N TRP A 69 11.43 10.42 -21.85
CA TRP A 69 10.91 9.55 -20.80
C TRP A 69 11.58 9.79 -19.44
N GLU A 70 12.89 10.02 -19.42
CA GLU A 70 13.63 10.21 -18.17
C GLU A 70 13.22 11.53 -17.51
N HIS A 71 13.09 12.60 -18.30
CA HIS A 71 12.58 13.87 -17.77
C HIS A 71 11.14 13.74 -17.24
N ALA A 72 10.26 13.04 -17.94
CA ALA A 72 8.88 12.81 -17.48
C ALA A 72 8.86 12.01 -16.16
N ARG A 73 9.75 11.02 -16.03
CA ARG A 73 9.92 10.23 -14.80
C ARG A 73 10.41 11.10 -13.63
N ASP A 74 11.41 11.94 -13.85
CA ASP A 74 11.96 12.84 -12.84
C ASP A 74 10.93 13.88 -12.40
N ALA A 75 10.19 14.46 -13.34
CA ALA A 75 9.10 15.37 -13.04
C ALA A 75 8.00 14.71 -12.18
N ALA A 76 7.60 13.48 -12.52
CA ALA A 76 6.63 12.73 -11.72
C ALA A 76 7.16 12.37 -10.32
N SER A 77 8.45 12.02 -10.23
CA SER A 77 9.13 11.75 -8.95
C SER A 77 9.16 13.00 -8.07
N LEU A 78 9.55 14.15 -8.64
CA LEU A 78 9.58 15.43 -7.94
C LEU A 78 8.19 15.87 -7.49
N ALA A 79 7.16 15.68 -8.32
CA ALA A 79 5.79 16.01 -7.95
C ALA A 79 5.32 15.19 -6.75
N LYS A 80 5.58 13.88 -6.73
CA LYS A 80 5.25 13.01 -5.58
C LYS A 80 6.04 13.41 -4.34
N TRP A 81 7.33 13.66 -4.49
CA TRP A 81 8.19 14.09 -3.38
C TRP A 81 7.71 15.42 -2.79
N SER A 82 7.39 16.40 -3.64
CA SER A 82 6.87 17.70 -3.20
C SER A 82 5.53 17.56 -2.50
N ALA A 83 4.62 16.71 -3.02
CA ALA A 83 3.31 16.48 -2.42
C ALA A 83 3.41 15.94 -0.98
N VAL A 84 4.30 14.96 -0.74
CA VAL A 84 4.52 14.41 0.60
C VAL A 84 5.11 15.45 1.55
N ASN A 85 6.07 16.27 1.10
CA ASN A 85 6.69 17.30 1.95
C ASN A 85 5.75 18.48 2.24
N ARG A 86 4.73 18.69 1.40
CA ARG A 86 3.72 19.74 1.54
C ARG A 86 2.38 19.20 2.03
N LEU A 87 2.37 18.03 2.66
CA LEU A 87 1.13 17.37 3.07
C LEU A 87 0.28 18.25 4.00
N HIS A 88 0.92 19.02 4.87
CA HIS A 88 0.24 19.98 5.77
C HIS A 88 -0.55 21.07 5.03
N GLU A 89 -0.17 21.44 3.81
CA GLU A 89 -0.89 22.38 2.95
C GLU A 89 -1.93 21.65 2.07
N LEU A 90 -1.48 20.55 1.45
CA LEU A 90 -2.25 19.86 0.41
C LEU A 90 -3.38 19.01 0.97
N LEU A 91 -3.23 18.46 2.17
CA LEU A 91 -4.24 17.62 2.79
C LEU A 91 -5.50 18.43 3.18
N PRO A 92 -5.41 19.59 3.87
CA PRO A 92 -6.58 20.44 4.10
C PRO A 92 -7.25 20.90 2.81
N GLN A 93 -6.45 21.22 1.78
CA GLN A 93 -6.98 21.61 0.47
C GLN A 93 -7.74 20.45 -0.20
N PHE A 94 -7.21 19.24 -0.15
CA PHE A 94 -7.88 18.05 -0.64
C PHE A 94 -9.21 17.81 0.10
N VAL A 95 -9.19 17.87 1.44
CA VAL A 95 -10.37 17.65 2.28
C VAL A 95 -11.47 18.65 1.94
N ALA A 96 -11.14 19.95 1.89
CA ALA A 96 -12.10 21.00 1.54
C ALA A 96 -12.72 20.77 0.15
N ASN A 97 -11.91 20.39 -0.84
CA ASN A 97 -12.40 20.12 -2.20
C ASN A 97 -13.26 18.84 -2.26
N PHE A 98 -12.87 17.80 -1.53
CA PHE A 98 -13.59 16.52 -1.51
C PHE A 98 -14.95 16.66 -0.81
N GLU A 99 -14.98 17.38 0.31
CA GLU A 99 -16.21 17.68 1.05
C GLU A 99 -17.13 18.62 0.26
N ALA A 100 -16.58 19.62 -0.43
CA ALA A 100 -17.35 20.45 -1.35
C ALA A 100 -17.99 19.64 -2.50
N GLY A 101 -17.37 18.52 -2.88
CA GLY A 101 -17.91 17.56 -3.84
C GLY A 101 -18.97 16.60 -3.26
N GLY A 102 -19.33 16.73 -1.98
CA GLY A 102 -20.28 15.85 -1.29
C GLY A 102 -19.67 14.60 -0.68
N GLY A 103 -18.33 14.47 -0.70
CA GLY A 103 -17.63 13.41 0.01
C GLY A 103 -17.59 13.68 1.52
N GLN A 104 -17.35 12.63 2.31
CA GLN A 104 -17.12 12.75 3.75
C GLN A 104 -15.73 12.21 4.09
N VAL A 105 -14.92 12.99 4.81
CA VAL A 105 -13.62 12.55 5.28
C VAL A 105 -13.73 12.09 6.74
N HIS A 106 -13.32 10.85 7.00
CA HIS A 106 -13.18 10.33 8.35
C HIS A 106 -11.71 10.25 8.74
N TRP A 107 -11.40 10.75 9.94
CA TRP A 107 -10.05 10.76 10.48
C TRP A 107 -9.88 9.62 11.49
N ALA A 108 -8.80 8.87 11.33
CA ALA A 108 -8.38 7.83 12.25
C ALA A 108 -6.92 8.04 12.64
N ARG A 109 -6.63 7.89 13.94
CA ARG A 109 -5.29 8.00 14.52
C ARG A 109 -4.47 6.72 14.29
N ASP A 110 -5.15 5.58 14.24
CA ASP A 110 -4.53 4.26 14.08
C ASP A 110 -5.44 3.26 13.33
N ALA A 111 -4.91 2.05 13.15
CA ALA A 111 -5.59 0.95 12.47
C ALA A 111 -6.86 0.47 13.18
N ALA A 112 -6.95 0.59 14.51
CA ALA A 112 -8.13 0.16 15.25
C ALA A 112 -9.28 1.15 15.03
N GLU A 113 -9.01 2.44 15.16
CA GLU A 113 -9.99 3.50 14.93
C GLU A 113 -10.47 3.52 13.47
N ALA A 114 -9.57 3.29 12.50
CA ALA A 114 -9.94 3.18 11.10
C ALA A 114 -10.93 2.04 10.85
N ARG A 115 -10.67 0.85 11.42
CA ARG A 115 -11.57 -0.30 11.31
C ARG A 115 -12.91 -0.06 11.99
N GLU A 116 -12.91 0.55 13.17
CA GLU A 116 -14.15 0.89 13.90
C GLU A 116 -15.04 1.83 13.09
N ILE A 117 -14.46 2.88 12.51
CA ILE A 117 -15.17 3.82 11.63
C ILE A 117 -15.79 3.08 10.44
N ILE A 118 -15.02 2.26 9.75
CA ILE A 118 -15.50 1.52 8.57
C ILE A 118 -16.62 0.55 8.97
N LEU A 119 -16.45 -0.20 10.06
CA LEU A 119 -17.47 -1.13 10.56
C LEU A 119 -18.77 -0.41 10.91
N ARG A 120 -18.68 0.75 11.57
CA ARG A 120 -19.86 1.59 11.85
C ARG A 120 -20.56 1.99 10.55
N LEU A 121 -19.82 2.51 9.56
CA LEU A 121 -20.40 2.92 8.28
C LEU A 121 -21.08 1.77 7.54
N VAL A 122 -20.47 0.59 7.54
CA VAL A 122 -21.04 -0.62 6.91
C VAL A 122 -22.32 -1.06 7.62
N ARG A 123 -22.36 -1.00 8.95
CA ARG A 123 -23.56 -1.31 9.75
C ARG A 123 -24.69 -0.31 9.51
N GLU A 124 -24.38 0.99 9.51
CA GLU A 124 -25.34 2.06 9.24
C GLU A 124 -25.92 1.96 7.83
N ALA A 125 -25.12 1.48 6.86
CA ALA A 125 -25.57 1.22 5.50
C ALA A 125 -26.39 -0.07 5.35
N GLU A 126 -26.59 -0.85 6.43
CA GLU A 126 -27.23 -2.18 6.42
C GLU A 126 -26.64 -3.11 5.34
N ALA A 127 -25.34 -2.97 5.08
CA ALA A 127 -24.67 -3.68 4.00
C ALA A 127 -24.61 -5.18 4.29
N LYS A 128 -24.87 -6.01 3.27
CA LYS A 128 -24.81 -7.48 3.38
C LYS A 128 -23.54 -8.06 2.77
N ALA A 129 -22.98 -7.36 1.79
CA ALA A 129 -21.78 -7.74 1.08
C ALA A 129 -20.96 -6.49 0.75
N ILE A 130 -19.65 -6.63 0.74
CA ILE A 130 -18.68 -5.57 0.54
C ILE A 130 -17.80 -5.97 -0.63
N VAL A 131 -17.82 -5.18 -1.69
CA VAL A 131 -16.85 -5.29 -2.78
C VAL A 131 -15.82 -4.19 -2.60
N LYS A 132 -14.54 -4.54 -2.46
CA LYS A 132 -13.47 -3.57 -2.28
C LYS A 132 -12.50 -3.59 -3.45
N SER A 133 -11.91 -2.43 -3.74
CA SER A 133 -10.74 -2.36 -4.61
C SER A 133 -9.48 -2.75 -3.85
N LYS A 134 -8.49 -3.24 -4.59
CA LYS A 134 -7.12 -3.42 -4.10
C LYS A 134 -6.63 -2.16 -3.37
N CYS A 135 -6.26 -2.31 -2.11
CA CYS A 135 -5.73 -1.24 -1.29
C CYS A 135 -4.73 -1.81 -0.29
N MET A 136 -3.49 -1.35 -0.36
CA MET A 136 -2.44 -1.89 0.51
C MET A 136 -2.58 -1.37 1.94
N THR A 137 -3.12 -0.17 2.12
CA THR A 137 -3.49 0.35 3.45
C THR A 137 -4.59 -0.50 4.10
N SER A 138 -5.52 -1.10 3.33
CA SER A 138 -6.51 -2.01 3.93
C SER A 138 -5.90 -3.32 4.41
N GLU A 139 -4.85 -3.82 3.72
CA GLU A 139 -4.09 -5.00 4.13
C GLU A 139 -3.30 -4.74 5.43
N GLU A 140 -2.63 -3.58 5.52
CA GLU A 140 -1.83 -3.18 6.68
C GLU A 140 -2.66 -3.08 7.97
N ILE A 141 -3.92 -2.68 7.88
CA ILE A 141 -4.84 -2.59 9.03
C ILE A 141 -5.65 -3.88 9.25
N HIS A 142 -5.45 -4.92 8.44
CA HIS A 142 -6.22 -6.17 8.46
C HIS A 142 -7.74 -5.95 8.35
N LEU A 143 -8.16 -5.12 7.39
CA LEU A 143 -9.56 -4.73 7.25
C LEU A 143 -10.47 -5.91 6.90
N ASN A 144 -10.06 -6.81 5.99
CA ASN A 144 -10.87 -7.96 5.59
C ASN A 144 -11.21 -8.84 6.79
N ALA A 145 -10.19 -9.22 7.58
CA ALA A 145 -10.39 -10.04 8.78
C ALA A 145 -11.34 -9.37 9.79
N ALA A 146 -11.29 -8.05 9.94
CA ALA A 146 -12.19 -7.32 10.84
C ALA A 146 -13.65 -7.31 10.35
N LEU A 147 -13.87 -7.18 9.05
CA LEU A 147 -15.21 -7.22 8.45
C LEU A 147 -15.78 -8.64 8.44
N GLU A 148 -14.96 -9.64 8.10
CA GLU A 148 -15.35 -11.05 8.08
C GLU A 148 -15.70 -11.57 9.49
N ALA A 149 -14.96 -11.13 10.52
CA ALA A 149 -15.25 -11.46 11.92
C ALA A 149 -16.63 -10.96 12.40
N GLU A 150 -17.16 -9.93 11.75
CA GLU A 150 -18.48 -9.35 12.01
C GLU A 150 -19.58 -9.96 11.11
N GLY A 151 -19.23 -10.96 10.30
CA GLY A 151 -20.15 -11.70 9.45
C GLY A 151 -20.42 -11.07 8.08
N PHE A 152 -19.68 -10.03 7.69
CA PHE A 152 -19.81 -9.45 6.35
C PHE A 152 -19.09 -10.30 5.31
N GLY A 153 -19.74 -10.52 4.17
CA GLY A 153 -19.08 -11.09 2.99
C GLY A 153 -18.21 -10.03 2.32
N VAL A 154 -16.89 -10.22 2.31
CA VAL A 154 -15.93 -9.30 1.68
C VAL A 154 -15.35 -9.93 0.43
N VAL A 155 -15.30 -9.19 -0.68
CA VAL A 155 -14.77 -9.67 -1.96
C VAL A 155 -13.87 -8.59 -2.59
N GLU A 156 -12.68 -8.98 -3.00
CA GLU A 156 -11.80 -8.14 -3.83
C GLU A 156 -12.32 -8.00 -5.27
N SER A 157 -12.23 -6.80 -5.82
CA SER A 157 -12.56 -6.55 -7.24
C SER A 157 -11.36 -6.74 -8.17
N ASP A 158 -10.14 -6.66 -7.66
CA ASP A 158 -8.93 -7.00 -8.43
C ASP A 158 -8.83 -8.52 -8.51
N LEU A 159 -8.76 -9.06 -9.74
CA LEU A 159 -8.72 -10.51 -9.95
C LEU A 159 -7.55 -11.18 -9.22
N GLY A 160 -6.39 -10.53 -9.18
CA GLY A 160 -5.22 -11.12 -8.55
C GLY A 160 -5.34 -11.11 -7.02
N GLU A 161 -5.84 -10.03 -6.42
CA GLU A 161 -6.17 -10.01 -4.99
C GLU A 161 -7.27 -11.03 -4.66
N PHE A 162 -8.27 -11.18 -5.53
CA PHE A 162 -9.34 -12.16 -5.31
C PHE A 162 -8.82 -13.60 -5.32
N ILE A 163 -7.92 -13.95 -6.24
CA ILE A 163 -7.25 -15.26 -6.24
C ILE A 163 -6.47 -15.46 -4.92
N GLN A 164 -5.72 -14.46 -4.46
CA GLN A 164 -4.98 -14.54 -3.19
C GLN A 164 -5.93 -14.68 -1.99
N GLN A 165 -7.04 -13.96 -1.98
CA GLN A 165 -8.08 -14.05 -0.96
C GLN A 165 -8.65 -15.48 -0.88
N LEU A 166 -9.00 -16.08 -2.03
CA LEU A 166 -9.49 -17.46 -2.08
C LEU A 166 -8.46 -18.48 -1.59
N ARG A 167 -7.17 -18.19 -1.77
CA ARG A 167 -6.06 -19.03 -1.30
C ARG A 167 -5.72 -18.80 0.18
N GLY A 168 -6.27 -17.77 0.81
CA GLY A 168 -5.90 -17.38 2.18
C GLY A 168 -4.44 -16.92 2.30
N GLU A 169 -3.86 -16.41 1.22
CA GLU A 169 -2.47 -15.99 1.12
C GLU A 169 -2.38 -14.46 1.03
N PRO A 170 -1.36 -13.82 1.63
CA PRO A 170 -1.12 -12.40 1.40
C PRO A 170 -0.74 -12.13 -0.07
N PRO A 171 -0.85 -10.88 -0.55
CA PRO A 171 -0.41 -10.53 -1.89
C PRO A 171 1.08 -10.80 -2.07
N TYR A 172 1.44 -11.50 -3.15
CA TYR A 172 2.84 -11.83 -3.46
C TYR A 172 3.66 -10.60 -3.84
N HIS A 173 3.03 -9.63 -4.51
CA HIS A 173 3.66 -8.40 -4.94
C HIS A 173 2.65 -7.26 -4.92
N PHE A 174 3.07 -6.09 -4.44
CA PHE A 174 2.23 -4.89 -4.30
C PHE A 174 1.51 -4.52 -5.61
N VAL A 175 2.14 -4.68 -6.77
CA VAL A 175 1.52 -4.39 -8.08
C VAL A 175 0.90 -5.62 -8.73
N PHE A 176 1.41 -6.83 -8.45
CA PHE A 176 1.05 -8.06 -9.16
C PHE A 176 0.78 -9.19 -8.16
N PRO A 177 -0.36 -9.14 -7.47
CA PRO A 177 -0.58 -9.92 -6.23
C PRO A 177 -0.55 -11.43 -6.45
N CYS A 178 -0.95 -11.92 -7.62
CA CYS A 178 -0.99 -13.34 -7.95
C CYS A 178 0.06 -13.78 -9.01
N MET A 179 1.12 -13.01 -9.25
CA MET A 179 2.05 -13.25 -10.38
C MET A 179 2.81 -14.59 -10.34
N HIS A 180 2.78 -15.27 -9.19
CA HIS A 180 3.43 -16.54 -8.94
C HIS A 180 2.53 -17.75 -9.17
N VAL A 181 1.21 -17.54 -9.28
CA VAL A 181 0.22 -18.60 -9.43
C VAL A 181 0.03 -18.92 -10.92
N ARG A 182 0.11 -20.20 -11.28
CA ARG A 182 -0.16 -20.64 -12.64
C ARG A 182 -1.65 -20.86 -12.85
N ARG A 183 -2.09 -20.79 -14.11
CA ARG A 183 -3.51 -20.95 -14.46
C ARG A 183 -4.07 -22.33 -14.09
N ASP A 184 -3.23 -23.36 -14.12
CA ASP A 184 -3.55 -24.73 -13.72
C ASP A 184 -3.62 -24.92 -12.20
N GLU A 185 -3.19 -23.94 -11.41
CA GLU A 185 -3.23 -23.92 -9.94
C GLU A 185 -4.39 -23.07 -9.38
N ILE A 186 -5.27 -22.56 -10.27
CA ILE A 186 -6.47 -21.78 -9.95
C ILE A 186 -7.70 -22.67 -10.02
#